data_AF-Q11G74-F1
#
_entry.id   AF-Q11G74-F1
#
_cell.length_a   1.000
_cell.length_b   1.000
_cell.length_c   1.000
_cell.angle_alpha   90.00
_cell.angle_beta   90.00
_cell.angle_gamma   90.00
#
_symmetry.space_group_name_H-M   'P 1'
#
loop_
_entity.id
_entity.type
_entity.pdbx_description
1 polymer ?
#
loop_
_entity_poly.entity_id
_entity_poly.type
_entity_poly.pdbx_seq_one_letter_code
_entity_poly.pdbx_strand_id
1 'polypeptide(L)'
;MIENTLFFALGFLVSATLALFLSPVLWRRAGELMRRRIEATLPMTREELEAEIDAVKAEHVMAMRLLEMKNESLRRKAADDLVELNVLREKVEKLKEYDAAMVALEAERNDLTAQLAERDAELQKRAKKIAQLERQLQKREREIEELSSLYEEASLTASTRQIDLVAREASIEQLNDSVSLLRTQRKEADRLIRDAMAKKAAADEALLIERARADDLERKLDSMIAALSTREEKLERREKELARLKRKLEAMDDNNTETEDVGEERARLEAQVAELSLKLSSLLAPKGRGGKPSALRKPEMERLQSRLAVLMRENKRLRAELAGAAHSDQADDGALRERVSDLAANMVDVVATLEGPDSPIEKALSQQEPNGKDDRPLSLADRVRSLRGRSAAG
;
A
#
# COMPACT_ATOMS: atom_id res chain seq x y z
N MET A 1 -127.38 -77.72 -119.15
CA MET A 1 -126.99 -77.25 -117.80
C MET A 1 -126.71 -75.75 -117.72
N ILE A 2 -126.37 -75.07 -118.82
CA ILE A 2 -126.10 -73.61 -118.85
C ILE A 2 -127.39 -72.76 -118.75
N GLU A 3 -128.53 -73.28 -119.22
CA GLU A 3 -129.82 -72.57 -119.19
C GLU A 3 -130.34 -72.34 -117.76
N ASN A 4 -130.27 -73.35 -116.88
CA ASN A 4 -130.64 -73.19 -115.47
C ASN A 4 -129.70 -72.23 -114.73
N THR A 5 -128.41 -72.21 -115.05
CA THR A 5 -127.48 -71.22 -114.50
C THR A 5 -127.75 -69.82 -115.02
N LEU A 6 -128.22 -69.65 -116.27
CA LEU A 6 -128.56 -68.34 -116.82
C LEU A 6 -129.83 -67.76 -116.17
N PHE A 7 -130.89 -68.56 -115.99
CA PHE A 7 -132.09 -68.12 -115.26
C PHE A 7 -131.79 -67.84 -113.79
N PHE A 8 -130.91 -68.62 -113.16
CA PHE A 8 -130.47 -68.37 -111.79
C PHE A 8 -129.64 -67.09 -111.69
N ALA A 9 -128.71 -66.85 -112.62
CA ALA A 9 -127.91 -65.63 -112.68
C ALA A 9 -128.78 -64.39 -112.97
N LEU A 10 -129.77 -64.49 -113.87
CA LEU A 10 -130.71 -63.42 -114.17
C LEU A 10 -131.61 -63.12 -112.96
N GLY A 11 -132.16 -64.15 -112.31
CA GLY A 11 -132.93 -64.00 -111.08
C GLY A 11 -132.13 -63.39 -109.93
N PHE A 12 -130.86 -63.79 -109.79
CA PHE A 12 -129.92 -63.20 -108.83
C PHE A 12 -129.63 -61.73 -109.17
N LEU A 13 -129.39 -61.41 -110.44
CA LEU A 13 -129.07 -60.05 -110.89
C LEU A 13 -130.26 -59.10 -110.69
N VAL A 14 -131.49 -59.57 -110.97
CA VAL A 14 -132.73 -58.84 -110.70
C VAL A 14 -132.96 -58.66 -109.20
N SER A 15 -132.70 -59.69 -108.40
CA SER A 15 -132.82 -59.60 -106.92
C SER A 15 -131.76 -58.68 -106.32
N ALA A 16 -130.53 -58.71 -106.84
CA ALA A 16 -129.42 -57.86 -106.40
C ALA A 16 -129.65 -56.39 -106.79
N THR A 17 -130.20 -56.13 -107.97
CA THR A 17 -130.57 -54.75 -108.38
C THR A 17 -131.72 -54.23 -107.53
N LEU A 18 -132.74 -55.04 -107.24
CA LEU A 18 -133.78 -54.68 -106.27
C LEU A 18 -133.21 -54.41 -104.87
N ALA A 19 -132.34 -55.28 -104.36
CA ALA A 19 -131.69 -55.07 -103.07
C ALA A 19 -130.86 -53.77 -103.01
N LEU A 20 -130.17 -53.42 -104.11
CA LEU A 20 -129.40 -52.19 -104.21
C LEU A 20 -130.30 -50.94 -104.20
N PHE A 21 -131.48 -51.00 -104.83
CA PHE A 21 -132.47 -49.92 -104.79
C PHE A 21 -133.12 -49.78 -103.40
N LEU A 22 -133.39 -50.88 -102.70
CA LEU A 22 -133.95 -50.84 -101.35
C LEU A 22 -132.92 -50.50 -100.27
N SER A 23 -131.64 -50.78 -100.48
CA SER A 23 -130.55 -50.50 -99.52
C SER A 23 -130.50 -49.05 -99.01
N PRO A 24 -130.49 -48.00 -99.87
CA PRO A 24 -130.47 -46.61 -99.40
C PRO A 24 -131.76 -46.21 -98.67
N VAL A 25 -132.90 -46.83 -99.01
CA VAL A 25 -134.18 -46.59 -98.33
C VAL A 25 -134.18 -47.21 -96.93
N LEU A 26 -133.70 -48.45 -96.82
CA LEU A 26 -133.57 -49.15 -95.54
C LEU A 26 -132.52 -48.49 -94.64
N TRP A 27 -131.39 -48.02 -95.19
CA TRP A 27 -130.37 -47.28 -94.45
C TRP A 27 -130.85 -45.92 -93.95
N ARG A 28 -131.55 -45.14 -94.79
CA ARG A 28 -132.16 -43.88 -94.34
C ARG A 28 -133.16 -44.11 -93.21
N ARG A 29 -134.00 -45.14 -93.34
CA ARG A 29 -135.02 -45.49 -92.34
C ARG A 29 -134.40 -46.06 -91.06
N ALA A 30 -133.36 -46.87 -91.16
CA ALA A 30 -132.60 -47.35 -90.00
C ALA A 30 -131.87 -46.22 -89.28
N GLY A 31 -131.31 -45.25 -90.03
CA GLY A 31 -130.70 -44.04 -89.47
C GLY A 31 -131.72 -43.16 -88.75
N GLU A 32 -132.91 -42.96 -89.32
CA GLU A 32 -134.00 -42.25 -88.65
C GLU A 32 -134.51 -42.98 -87.42
N LEU A 33 -134.64 -44.32 -87.46
CA LEU A 33 -135.05 -45.12 -86.31
C LEU A 33 -133.99 -45.12 -85.20
N MET A 34 -132.70 -45.23 -85.53
CA MET A 34 -131.62 -45.08 -84.55
C MET A 34 -131.58 -43.66 -83.99
N ARG A 35 -131.74 -42.63 -84.84
CA ARG A 35 -131.79 -41.24 -84.39
C ARG A 35 -132.98 -40.98 -83.48
N ARG A 36 -134.19 -41.43 -83.84
CA ARG A 36 -135.39 -41.35 -83.01
C ARG A 36 -135.28 -42.16 -81.72
N ARG A 37 -134.58 -43.29 -81.76
CA ARG A 37 -134.36 -44.13 -80.56
C ARG A 37 -133.33 -43.51 -79.63
N ILE A 38 -132.25 -42.93 -80.17
CA ILE A 38 -131.25 -42.17 -79.42
C ILE A 38 -131.87 -40.89 -78.84
N GLU A 39 -132.67 -40.15 -79.61
CA GLU A 39 -133.45 -38.98 -79.15
C GLU A 39 -134.52 -39.36 -78.10
N ALA A 40 -135.06 -40.59 -78.12
CA ALA A 40 -136.01 -41.08 -77.11
C ALA A 40 -135.33 -41.60 -75.84
N THR A 41 -134.07 -42.01 -75.91
CA THR A 41 -133.31 -42.52 -74.75
C THR A 41 -132.40 -41.48 -74.10
N LEU A 42 -131.96 -40.46 -74.85
CA LEU A 42 -131.29 -39.27 -74.33
C LEU A 42 -132.20 -38.08 -74.61
N PRO A 43 -132.86 -37.49 -73.60
CA PRO A 43 -133.64 -36.29 -73.77
C PRO A 43 -132.69 -35.08 -73.76
N MET A 44 -131.75 -35.04 -74.70
CA MET A 44 -130.74 -33.98 -74.77
C MET A 44 -130.80 -33.31 -76.13
N THR A 45 -130.99 -32.00 -76.10
CA THR A 45 -130.96 -31.18 -77.31
C THR A 45 -129.54 -31.14 -77.89
N ARG A 46 -129.38 -30.81 -79.18
CA ARG A 46 -128.06 -30.73 -79.82
C ARG A 46 -127.09 -29.80 -79.07
N GLU A 47 -127.63 -28.74 -78.48
CA GLU A 47 -126.89 -27.78 -77.67
C GLU A 47 -126.38 -28.41 -76.35
N GLU A 48 -127.14 -29.33 -75.75
CA GLU A 48 -126.71 -30.05 -74.53
C GLU A 48 -125.60 -31.07 -74.81
N LEU A 49 -125.61 -31.75 -75.96
CA LEU A 49 -124.52 -32.65 -76.37
C LEU A 49 -123.23 -31.86 -76.64
N GLU A 50 -123.34 -30.70 -77.30
CA GLU A 50 -122.20 -29.79 -77.50
C GLU A 50 -121.69 -29.25 -76.16
N ALA A 51 -122.59 -28.93 -75.21
CA ALA A 51 -122.23 -28.52 -73.85
C ALA A 51 -121.52 -29.63 -73.04
N GLU A 52 -121.92 -30.90 -73.18
CA GLU A 52 -121.28 -32.02 -72.47
C GLU A 52 -119.90 -32.38 -73.07
N ILE A 53 -119.76 -32.30 -74.40
CA ILE A 53 -118.45 -32.41 -75.06
C ILE A 53 -117.53 -31.27 -74.60
N ASP A 54 -118.05 -30.05 -74.52
CA ASP A 54 -117.27 -28.91 -74.04
C ASP A 54 -117.01 -28.97 -72.53
N ALA A 55 -117.90 -29.58 -71.74
CA ALA A 55 -117.68 -29.87 -70.32
C ALA A 55 -116.56 -30.89 -70.11
N VAL A 56 -116.52 -31.99 -70.87
CA VAL A 56 -115.43 -32.98 -70.81
C VAL A 56 -114.11 -32.38 -71.27
N LYS A 57 -114.11 -31.55 -72.33
CA LYS A 57 -112.92 -30.80 -72.74
C LYS A 57 -112.48 -29.84 -71.64
N ALA A 58 -113.40 -29.13 -71.01
CA ALA A 58 -113.10 -28.22 -69.90
C ALA A 58 -112.53 -28.98 -68.70
N GLU A 59 -113.10 -30.14 -68.33
CA GLU A 59 -112.59 -30.99 -67.26
C GLU A 59 -111.16 -31.45 -67.56
N HIS A 60 -110.89 -31.91 -68.78
CA HIS A 60 -109.53 -32.32 -69.17
C HIS A 60 -108.55 -31.13 -69.16
N VAL A 61 -108.95 -29.96 -69.67
CA VAL A 61 -108.15 -28.74 -69.64
C VAL A 61 -107.89 -28.28 -68.20
N MET A 62 -108.88 -28.37 -67.31
CA MET A 62 -108.72 -28.01 -65.90
C MET A 62 -107.85 -29.02 -65.16
N ALA A 63 -107.99 -30.32 -65.43
CA ALA A 63 -107.13 -31.36 -64.87
C ALA A 63 -105.67 -31.19 -65.35
N MET A 64 -105.46 -30.90 -66.63
CA MET A 64 -104.14 -30.58 -67.19
C MET A 64 -103.56 -29.33 -66.53
N ARG A 65 -104.33 -28.24 -66.42
CA ARG A 65 -103.89 -27.01 -65.75
C ARG A 65 -103.56 -27.24 -64.28
N LEU A 66 -104.36 -28.03 -63.55
CA LEU A 66 -104.09 -28.37 -62.15
C LEU A 66 -102.81 -29.20 -62.01
N LEU A 67 -102.58 -30.16 -62.92
CA LEU A 67 -101.35 -30.95 -62.96
C LEU A 67 -100.14 -30.10 -63.32
N GLU A 68 -100.27 -29.19 -64.29
CA GLU A 68 -99.24 -28.20 -64.63
C GLU A 68 -98.91 -27.31 -63.43
N MET A 69 -99.92 -26.74 -62.76
CA MET A 69 -99.73 -25.94 -61.55
C MET A 69 -99.06 -26.73 -60.43
N LYS A 70 -99.45 -27.99 -60.20
CA LYS A 70 -98.80 -28.87 -59.23
C LYS A 70 -97.36 -29.16 -59.62
N ASN A 71 -97.09 -29.49 -60.88
CA ASN A 71 -95.75 -29.74 -61.39
C ASN A 71 -94.88 -28.49 -61.25
N GLU A 72 -95.41 -27.32 -61.58
CA GLU A 72 -94.72 -26.04 -61.41
C GLU A 72 -94.44 -25.75 -59.93
N SER A 73 -95.40 -25.99 -59.03
CA SER A 73 -95.18 -25.82 -57.58
C SER A 73 -94.12 -26.77 -57.02
N LEU A 74 -94.08 -28.02 -57.50
CA LEU A 74 -93.06 -29.00 -57.12
C LEU A 74 -91.70 -28.62 -57.69
N ARG A 75 -91.64 -28.12 -58.93
CA ARG A 75 -90.41 -27.60 -59.53
C ARG A 75 -89.88 -26.38 -58.78
N ARG A 76 -90.76 -25.47 -58.35
CA ARG A 76 -90.39 -24.31 -57.52
C ARG A 76 -89.81 -24.78 -56.18
N LYS A 77 -90.51 -25.67 -55.46
CA LYS A 77 -89.99 -26.25 -54.20
C LYS A 77 -88.67 -26.97 -54.38
N ALA A 78 -88.52 -27.79 -55.42
CA ALA A 78 -87.27 -28.47 -55.71
C ALA A 78 -86.13 -27.48 -56.03
N ALA A 79 -86.44 -26.35 -56.69
CA ALA A 79 -85.47 -25.29 -56.92
C ALA A 79 -85.09 -24.58 -55.60
N ASP A 80 -86.06 -24.28 -54.74
CA ASP A 80 -85.84 -23.69 -53.42
C ASP A 80 -84.98 -24.62 -52.53
N ASP A 81 -85.32 -25.90 -52.46
CA ASP A 81 -84.58 -26.93 -51.71
C ASP A 81 -83.14 -27.09 -52.23
N LEU A 82 -82.93 -27.00 -53.55
CA LEU A 82 -81.59 -27.02 -54.14
C LEU A 82 -80.78 -25.80 -53.73
N VAL A 83 -81.39 -24.62 -53.67
CA VAL A 83 -80.72 -23.41 -53.17
C VAL A 83 -80.37 -23.57 -51.70
N GLU A 84 -81.29 -24.06 -50.86
CA GLU A 84 -81.03 -24.31 -49.44
C GLU A 84 -79.91 -25.34 -49.21
N LEU A 85 -79.91 -26.44 -49.98
CA LEU A 85 -78.86 -27.45 -49.94
C LEU A 85 -77.49 -26.88 -50.33
N ASN A 86 -77.43 -26.00 -51.33
CA ASN A 86 -76.20 -25.33 -51.72
C ASN A 86 -75.69 -24.40 -50.61
N VAL A 87 -76.57 -23.62 -49.98
CA VAL A 87 -76.21 -22.76 -48.85
C VAL A 87 -75.74 -23.57 -47.64
N LEU A 88 -76.44 -24.68 -47.32
CA LEU A 88 -76.04 -25.58 -46.24
C LEU A 88 -74.70 -26.25 -46.54
N ARG A 89 -74.46 -26.66 -47.79
CA ARG A 89 -73.16 -27.22 -48.21
C ARG A 89 -72.04 -26.21 -48.03
N GLU A 90 -72.26 -24.95 -48.43
CA GLU A 90 -71.28 -23.88 -48.21
C GLU A 90 -70.99 -23.66 -46.71
N LYS A 91 -72.03 -23.68 -45.86
CA LYS A 91 -71.85 -23.60 -44.40
C LYS A 91 -71.05 -24.77 -43.85
N VAL A 92 -71.30 -25.99 -44.34
CA VAL A 92 -70.56 -27.19 -43.92
C VAL A 92 -69.09 -27.10 -44.34
N GLU A 93 -68.79 -26.64 -45.56
CA GLU A 93 -67.40 -26.44 -45.99
C GLU A 93 -66.70 -25.38 -45.12
N LYS A 94 -67.35 -24.26 -44.80
CA LYS A 94 -66.82 -23.26 -43.87
C LYS A 94 -66.57 -23.83 -42.47
N LEU A 95 -67.48 -24.65 -41.94
CA LEU A 95 -67.28 -25.31 -40.65
C LEU A 95 -66.09 -26.26 -40.66
N LYS A 96 -65.88 -27.02 -41.75
CA LYS A 96 -64.70 -27.87 -41.91
C LYS A 96 -63.40 -27.06 -41.97
N GLU A 97 -63.42 -25.90 -42.64
CA GLU A 97 -62.28 -24.98 -42.65
C GLU A 97 -61.95 -24.47 -41.24
N TYR A 98 -62.98 -24.11 -40.45
CA TYR A 98 -62.80 -23.71 -39.05
C TYR A 98 -62.29 -24.87 -38.18
N ASP A 99 -62.82 -26.08 -38.33
CA ASP A 99 -62.35 -27.26 -37.59
C ASP A 99 -60.89 -27.59 -37.93
N ALA A 100 -60.51 -27.50 -39.21
CA ALA A 100 -59.13 -27.69 -39.64
C ALA A 100 -58.20 -26.60 -39.06
N ALA A 101 -58.65 -25.34 -39.05
CA ALA A 101 -57.91 -24.25 -38.43
C ALA A 101 -57.78 -24.42 -36.90
N MET A 102 -58.83 -24.89 -36.23
CA MET A 102 -58.81 -25.17 -34.79
C MET A 102 -57.81 -26.27 -34.45
N VAL A 103 -57.78 -27.37 -35.22
CA VAL A 103 -56.78 -28.45 -35.02
C VAL A 103 -55.36 -27.94 -35.24
N ALA A 104 -55.13 -27.10 -36.26
CA ALA A 104 -53.82 -26.51 -36.50
C ALA A 104 -53.38 -25.60 -35.34
N LEU A 105 -54.28 -24.73 -34.85
CA LEU A 105 -54.02 -23.86 -33.70
C LEU A 105 -53.80 -24.66 -32.41
N GLU A 106 -54.53 -25.76 -32.20
CA GLU A 106 -54.32 -26.64 -31.06
C GLU A 106 -52.95 -27.33 -31.11
N ALA A 107 -52.51 -27.76 -32.29
CA ALA A 107 -51.17 -28.32 -32.50
C ALA A 107 -50.09 -27.27 -32.19
N GLU A 108 -50.20 -26.06 -32.75
CA GLU A 108 -49.27 -24.97 -32.47
C GLU A 108 -49.24 -24.61 -30.98
N ARG A 109 -50.41 -24.54 -30.32
CA ARG A 109 -50.49 -24.31 -28.88
C ARG A 109 -49.78 -25.40 -28.09
N ASN A 110 -49.98 -26.67 -28.45
CA ASN A 110 -49.31 -27.79 -27.79
C ASN A 110 -47.79 -27.71 -27.96
N ASP A 111 -47.31 -27.42 -29.16
CA ASP A 111 -45.88 -27.23 -29.46
C ASP A 111 -45.28 -26.07 -28.65
N LEU A 112 -45.97 -24.93 -28.60
CA LEU A 112 -45.55 -23.78 -27.79
C LEU A 112 -45.54 -24.12 -26.29
N THR A 113 -46.53 -24.86 -25.79
CA THR A 113 -46.53 -25.29 -24.38
C THR A 113 -45.39 -26.26 -24.08
N ALA A 114 -45.02 -27.13 -25.01
CA ALA A 114 -43.87 -28.02 -24.86
C ALA A 114 -42.55 -27.23 -24.85
N GLN A 115 -42.40 -26.24 -25.73
CA GLN A 115 -41.23 -25.35 -25.75
C GLN A 115 -41.12 -24.53 -24.47
N LEU A 116 -42.23 -24.00 -23.95
CA LEU A 116 -42.25 -23.28 -22.66
C LEU A 116 -41.81 -24.19 -21.51
N ALA A 117 -42.34 -25.42 -21.44
CA ALA A 117 -41.95 -26.39 -20.42
C ALA A 117 -40.46 -26.76 -20.49
N GLU A 118 -39.89 -26.89 -21.69
CA GLU A 118 -38.46 -27.13 -21.89
C GLU A 118 -37.61 -25.93 -21.41
N ARG A 119 -37.98 -24.71 -21.81
CA ARG A 119 -37.29 -23.49 -21.38
C ARG A 119 -37.40 -23.29 -19.86
N ASP A 120 -38.54 -23.58 -19.25
CA ASP A 120 -38.71 -23.53 -17.80
C ASP A 120 -37.81 -24.55 -17.09
N ALA A 121 -37.67 -25.76 -17.62
CA ALA A 121 -36.75 -26.75 -17.09
C ALA A 121 -35.28 -26.32 -17.22
N GLU A 122 -34.90 -25.68 -18.33
CA GLU A 122 -33.56 -25.08 -18.51
C GLU A 122 -33.32 -23.92 -17.53
N LEU A 123 -34.29 -23.03 -17.34
CA LEU A 123 -34.23 -21.92 -16.40
C LEU A 123 -34.06 -22.43 -14.96
N GLN A 124 -34.81 -23.46 -14.55
CA GLN A 124 -34.64 -24.08 -13.25
C GLN A 124 -33.25 -24.71 -13.06
N LYS A 125 -32.71 -25.38 -14.09
CA LYS A 125 -31.33 -25.92 -14.05
C LYS A 125 -30.30 -24.80 -13.89
N ARG A 126 -30.44 -23.71 -14.65
CA ARG A 126 -29.56 -22.54 -14.55
C ARG A 126 -29.68 -21.85 -13.19
N ALA A 127 -30.89 -21.67 -12.68
CA ALA A 127 -31.14 -21.09 -11.36
C ALA A 127 -30.49 -21.92 -10.24
N LYS A 128 -30.59 -23.27 -10.30
CA LYS A 128 -29.89 -24.16 -9.36
C LYS A 128 -28.36 -24.00 -9.46
N LYS A 129 -27.82 -23.88 -10.68
CA LYS A 129 -26.38 -23.67 -10.89
C LYS A 129 -25.90 -22.32 -10.35
N ILE A 130 -26.68 -21.25 -10.57
CA ILE A 130 -26.40 -19.92 -10.02
C ILE A 130 -26.40 -19.97 -8.49
N ALA A 131 -27.44 -20.53 -7.86
CA ALA A 131 -27.52 -20.67 -6.41
C ALA A 131 -26.35 -21.51 -5.82
N GLN A 132 -25.86 -22.51 -6.55
CA GLN A 132 -24.68 -23.28 -6.16
C GLN A 132 -23.39 -22.43 -6.25
N LEU A 133 -23.22 -21.68 -7.33
CA LEU A 133 -22.07 -20.79 -7.52
C LEU A 133 -22.05 -19.66 -6.49
N GLU A 134 -23.19 -19.06 -6.18
CA GLU A 134 -23.32 -18.04 -5.12
C GLU A 134 -22.90 -18.60 -3.77
N ARG A 135 -23.32 -19.82 -3.42
CA ARG A 135 -22.86 -20.48 -2.18
C ARG A 135 -21.37 -20.75 -2.17
N GLN A 136 -20.78 -21.10 -3.31
CA GLN A 136 -19.33 -21.29 -3.41
C GLN A 136 -18.58 -19.96 -3.29
N LEU A 137 -19.09 -18.91 -3.92
CA LEU A 137 -18.53 -17.57 -3.85
C LEU A 137 -18.58 -17.03 -2.42
N GLN A 138 -19.71 -17.17 -1.74
CA GLN A 138 -19.83 -16.78 -0.32
C GLN A 138 -18.87 -17.54 0.60
N LYS A 139 -18.60 -18.83 0.32
CA LYS A 139 -17.56 -19.58 1.06
C LYS A 139 -16.17 -19.00 0.81
N ARG A 140 -15.84 -18.68 -0.44
CA ARG A 140 -14.55 -18.08 -0.80
C ARG A 140 -14.38 -16.68 -0.24
N GLU A 141 -15.44 -15.88 -0.19
CA GLU A 141 -15.43 -14.57 0.49
C GLU A 141 -15.08 -14.72 1.98
N ARG A 142 -15.72 -15.66 2.68
CA ARG A 142 -15.39 -15.94 4.09
C ARG A 142 -13.96 -16.44 4.27
N GLU A 143 -13.49 -17.35 3.41
CA GLU A 143 -12.10 -17.81 3.42
C GLU A 143 -11.12 -16.64 3.20
N ILE A 144 -11.44 -15.69 2.32
CA ILE A 144 -10.63 -14.50 2.07
C ILE A 144 -10.67 -13.56 3.29
N GLU A 145 -11.82 -13.34 3.91
CA GLU A 145 -11.94 -12.53 5.14
C GLU A 145 -11.13 -13.15 6.28
N GLU A 146 -11.23 -14.46 6.49
CA GLU A 146 -10.44 -15.19 7.49
C GLU A 146 -8.94 -15.08 7.21
N LEU A 147 -8.50 -15.30 5.97
CA LEU A 147 -7.10 -15.14 5.58
C LEU A 147 -6.60 -13.71 5.72
N SER A 148 -7.46 -12.72 5.43
CA SER A 148 -7.12 -11.30 5.60
C SER A 148 -6.94 -10.94 7.06
N SER A 149 -7.83 -11.41 7.95
CA SER A 149 -7.69 -11.23 9.40
C SER A 149 -6.41 -11.89 9.93
N LEU A 150 -6.11 -13.11 9.48
CA LEU A 150 -4.88 -13.81 9.87
C LEU A 150 -3.63 -13.09 9.35
N TYR A 151 -3.69 -12.51 8.16
CA TYR A 151 -2.60 -11.72 7.60
C TYR A 151 -2.41 -10.41 8.37
N GLU A 152 -3.49 -9.73 8.74
CA GLU A 152 -3.42 -8.51 9.55
C GLU A 152 -2.85 -8.80 10.95
N GLU A 153 -3.29 -9.87 11.61
CA GLU A 153 -2.71 -10.31 12.88
C GLU A 153 -1.23 -10.69 12.74
N ALA A 154 -0.86 -11.45 11.70
CA ALA A 154 0.54 -11.79 11.43
C ALA A 154 1.40 -10.55 11.14
N SER A 155 0.86 -9.57 10.42
CA SER A 155 1.51 -8.29 10.13
C SER A 155 1.70 -7.48 11.40
N LEU A 156 0.66 -7.34 12.23
CA LEU A 156 0.74 -6.65 13.52
C LEU A 156 1.77 -7.30 14.44
N THR A 157 1.76 -8.63 14.57
CA THR A 157 2.75 -9.35 15.39
C THR A 157 4.17 -9.20 14.84
N ALA A 158 4.35 -9.15 13.51
CA ALA A 158 5.64 -8.87 12.89
C ALA A 158 6.12 -7.44 13.20
N SER A 159 5.24 -6.43 13.09
CA SER A 159 5.54 -5.05 13.45
C SER A 159 5.86 -4.91 14.95
N THR A 160 5.13 -5.56 15.84
CA THR A 160 5.44 -5.59 17.28
C THR A 160 6.82 -6.21 17.53
N ARG A 161 7.12 -7.35 16.91
CA ARG A 161 8.46 -7.97 17.02
C ARG A 161 9.56 -7.07 16.46
N GLN A 162 9.30 -6.32 15.39
CA GLN A 162 10.26 -5.36 14.85
C GLN A 162 10.52 -4.22 15.84
N ILE A 163 9.47 -3.68 16.47
CA ILE A 163 9.59 -2.67 17.53
C ILE A 163 10.41 -3.22 18.70
N ASP A 164 10.13 -4.46 19.14
CA ASP A 164 10.87 -5.12 20.22
C ASP A 164 12.35 -5.34 19.86
N LEU A 165 12.64 -5.70 18.61
CA LEU A 165 14.02 -5.84 18.13
C LEU A 165 14.76 -4.50 18.15
N VAL A 166 14.15 -3.44 17.63
CA VAL A 166 14.73 -2.09 17.66
C VAL A 166 14.94 -1.61 19.10
N ALA A 167 13.99 -1.87 20.00
CA ALA A 167 14.14 -1.54 21.42
C ALA A 167 15.28 -2.33 22.10
N ARG A 168 15.46 -3.61 21.74
CA ARG A 168 16.58 -4.43 22.21
C ARG A 168 17.91 -3.96 21.64
N GLU A 169 17.96 -3.59 20.37
CA GLU A 169 19.15 -3.01 19.73
C GLU A 169 19.57 -1.71 20.41
N ALA A 170 18.62 -0.80 20.67
CA ALA A 170 18.88 0.42 21.42
C ALA A 170 19.38 0.13 22.85
N SER A 171 18.83 -0.89 23.51
CA SER A 171 19.29 -1.32 24.84
C SER A 171 20.72 -1.87 24.80
N ILE A 172 21.07 -2.62 23.75
CA ILE A 172 22.44 -3.13 23.53
C ILE A 172 23.41 -1.97 23.27
N GLU A 173 23.00 -0.97 22.50
CA GLU A 173 23.79 0.24 22.24
C GLU A 173 24.05 1.01 23.54
N GLN A 174 23.02 1.28 24.35
CA GLN A 174 23.16 1.89 25.66
C GLN A 174 24.10 1.09 26.58
N LEU A 175 24.01 -0.24 26.57
CA LEU A 175 24.89 -1.08 27.36
C LEU A 175 26.33 -1.02 26.85
N ASN A 176 26.54 -1.01 25.54
CA ASN A 176 27.86 -0.83 24.93
C ASN A 176 28.48 0.53 25.28
N ASP A 177 27.69 1.60 25.26
CA ASP A 177 28.11 2.94 25.69
C ASP A 177 28.52 2.93 27.16
N SER A 178 27.71 2.30 28.04
CA SER A 178 28.05 2.16 29.45
C SER A 178 29.35 1.37 29.66
N VAL A 179 29.57 0.29 28.89
CA VAL A 179 30.80 -0.50 28.93
C VAL A 179 31.98 0.33 28.42
N SER A 180 31.78 1.15 27.40
CA SER A 180 32.82 2.05 26.87
C SER A 180 33.22 3.10 27.92
N LEU A 181 32.25 3.68 28.62
CA LEU A 181 32.45 4.64 29.70
C LEU A 181 33.16 3.98 30.90
N LEU A 182 32.72 2.78 31.31
CA LEU A 182 33.41 2.04 32.37
C LEU A 182 34.85 1.68 31.97
N ARG A 183 35.10 1.39 30.69
CA ARG A 183 36.47 1.17 30.18
C ARG A 183 37.32 2.44 30.22
N THR A 184 36.78 3.61 29.89
CA THR A 184 37.52 4.87 30.00
C THR A 184 37.78 5.24 31.46
N GLN A 185 36.77 5.13 32.33
CA GLN A 185 36.91 5.32 33.78
C GLN A 185 37.94 4.37 34.39
N ARG A 186 37.94 3.08 34.00
CA ARG A 186 38.97 2.12 34.44
C ARG A 186 40.36 2.55 33.97
N LYS A 187 40.52 2.97 32.71
CA LYS A 187 41.81 3.45 32.19
C LYS A 187 42.29 4.69 32.94
N GLU A 188 41.40 5.60 33.30
CA GLU A 188 41.71 6.78 34.11
C GLU A 188 42.11 6.40 35.53
N ALA A 189 41.36 5.50 36.18
CA ALA A 189 41.72 4.96 37.49
C ALA A 189 43.09 4.27 37.46
N ASP A 190 43.37 3.45 36.45
CA ASP A 190 44.67 2.79 36.26
C ASP A 190 45.81 3.80 35.99
N ARG A 191 45.52 4.95 35.38
CA ARG A 191 46.49 6.06 35.25
C ARG A 191 46.74 6.72 36.61
N LEU A 192 45.68 7.06 37.34
CA LEU A 192 45.80 7.67 38.67
C LEU A 192 46.54 6.77 39.65
N ILE A 193 46.29 5.45 39.62
CA ILE A 193 47.01 4.47 40.44
C ILE A 193 48.49 4.45 40.07
N ARG A 194 48.84 4.45 38.77
CA ARG A 194 50.24 4.51 38.32
C ARG A 194 50.93 5.80 38.74
N ASP A 195 50.27 6.94 38.60
CA ASP A 195 50.81 8.24 39.03
C ASP A 195 50.99 8.29 40.54
N ALA A 196 50.04 7.75 41.32
CA ALA A 196 50.14 7.63 42.77
C ALA A 196 51.29 6.71 43.18
N MET A 197 51.47 5.57 42.50
CA MET A 197 52.61 4.67 42.74
C MET A 197 53.95 5.33 42.40
N ALA A 198 54.03 6.07 41.29
CA ALA A 198 55.24 6.81 40.91
C ALA A 198 55.57 7.92 41.92
N LYS A 199 54.56 8.67 42.39
CA LYS A 199 54.71 9.68 43.45
C LYS A 199 55.16 9.04 44.77
N LYS A 200 54.59 7.90 45.14
CA LYS A 200 55.01 7.14 46.33
C LYS A 200 56.47 6.71 46.21
N ALA A 201 56.87 6.12 45.08
CA ALA A 201 58.25 5.69 44.86
C ALA A 201 59.23 6.88 44.93
N ALA A 202 58.89 8.02 44.33
CA ALA A 202 59.70 9.24 44.42
C ALA A 202 59.78 9.78 45.85
N ALA A 203 58.69 9.71 46.62
CA ALA A 203 58.68 10.09 48.03
C ALA A 203 59.52 9.14 48.90
N ASP A 204 59.46 7.83 48.64
CA ASP A 204 60.28 6.83 49.33
C ASP A 204 61.78 7.04 49.01
N GLU A 205 62.13 7.36 47.76
CA GLU A 205 63.51 7.71 47.38
C GLU A 205 63.99 9.00 48.04
N ALA A 206 63.15 10.05 48.07
CA ALA A 206 63.45 11.28 48.79
C ALA A 206 63.63 11.04 50.30
N LEU A 207 62.80 10.18 50.90
CA LEU A 207 62.91 9.78 52.30
C LEU A 207 64.22 9.04 52.59
N LEU A 208 64.66 8.16 51.69
CA LEU A 208 65.96 7.49 51.80
C LEU A 208 67.12 8.48 51.74
N ILE A 209 67.06 9.46 50.84
CA ILE A 209 68.07 10.52 50.74
C ILE A 209 68.09 11.38 52.01
N GLU A 210 66.94 11.79 52.53
CA GLU A 210 66.87 12.56 53.76
C GLU A 210 67.32 11.75 54.99
N ARG A 211 67.00 10.45 55.05
CA ARG A 211 67.54 9.55 56.09
C ARG A 211 69.06 9.45 56.01
N ALA A 212 69.62 9.25 54.82
CA ALA A 212 71.08 9.22 54.64
C ALA A 212 71.74 10.55 55.05
N ARG A 213 71.10 11.69 54.74
CA ARG A 213 71.56 13.02 55.21
C ARG A 213 71.46 13.16 56.72
N ALA A 214 70.39 12.67 57.33
CA ALA A 214 70.21 12.65 58.78
C ALA A 214 71.30 11.79 59.43
N ASP A 215 71.55 10.58 58.94
CA ASP A 215 72.63 9.69 59.41
C ASP A 215 74.01 10.37 59.25
N ASP A 216 74.27 11.06 58.15
CA ASP A 216 75.51 11.82 57.94
C ASP A 216 75.63 13.02 58.90
N LEU A 217 74.53 13.69 59.23
CA LEU A 217 74.49 14.76 60.22
C LEU A 217 74.69 14.21 61.64
N GLU A 218 74.07 13.08 61.98
CA GLU A 218 74.29 12.36 63.23
C GLU A 218 75.76 11.97 63.38
N ARG A 219 76.37 11.37 62.36
CA ARG A 219 77.82 11.06 62.36
C ARG A 219 78.70 12.29 62.53
N LYS A 220 78.33 13.43 61.93
CA LYS A 220 79.05 14.70 62.13
C LYS A 220 78.87 15.22 63.55
N LEU A 221 77.68 15.08 64.12
CA LEU A 221 77.36 15.49 65.48
C LEU A 221 78.14 14.62 66.47
N ASP A 222 78.17 13.30 66.29
CA ASP A 222 79.00 12.37 67.06
C ASP A 222 80.48 12.68 66.94
N SER A 223 80.96 13.00 65.74
CA SER A 223 82.34 13.46 65.52
C SER A 223 82.64 14.78 66.21
N MET A 224 81.70 15.73 66.22
CA MET A 224 81.82 16.99 66.97
C MET A 224 81.78 16.76 68.48
N ILE A 225 80.92 15.85 68.97
CA ILE A 225 80.89 15.44 70.38
C ILE A 225 82.24 14.81 70.76
N ALA A 226 82.79 13.92 69.94
CA ALA A 226 84.10 13.33 70.17
C ALA A 226 85.25 14.36 70.08
N ALA A 227 85.14 15.34 69.19
CA ALA A 227 86.09 16.45 69.10
C ALA A 227 85.98 17.39 70.30
N LEU A 228 84.77 17.64 70.81
CA LEU A 228 84.54 18.40 72.03
C LEU A 228 85.04 17.63 73.24
N SER A 229 84.77 16.33 73.39
CA SER A 229 85.27 15.53 74.52
C SER A 229 86.79 15.44 74.52
N THR A 230 87.44 15.25 73.36
CA THR A 230 88.92 15.28 73.29
C THR A 230 89.49 16.68 73.56
N ARG A 231 88.76 17.75 73.24
CA ARG A 231 89.12 19.13 73.62
C ARG A 231 88.89 19.38 75.11
N GLU A 232 87.81 18.89 75.68
CA GLU A 232 87.52 18.91 77.12
C GLU A 232 88.58 18.11 77.87
N GLU A 233 88.97 16.92 77.41
CA GLU A 233 90.11 16.18 77.96
C GLU A 233 91.42 16.95 77.82
N LYS A 234 91.67 17.63 76.70
CA LYS A 234 92.86 18.49 76.53
C LYS A 234 92.82 19.70 77.45
N LEU A 235 91.65 20.30 77.65
CA LEU A 235 91.44 21.40 78.59
C LEU A 235 91.62 20.90 80.01
N GLU A 236 91.06 19.75 80.39
CA GLU A 236 91.24 19.13 81.69
C GLU A 236 92.71 18.76 81.93
N ARG A 237 93.44 18.29 80.90
CA ARG A 237 94.90 18.10 80.96
C ARG A 237 95.64 19.43 81.12
N ARG A 238 95.28 20.47 80.36
CA ARG A 238 95.84 21.83 80.48
C ARG A 238 95.51 22.46 81.83
N GLU A 239 94.34 22.20 82.40
CA GLU A 239 93.91 22.63 83.72
C GLU A 239 94.66 21.87 84.80
N LYS A 240 94.89 20.55 84.64
CA LYS A 240 95.77 19.77 85.51
C LYS A 240 97.22 20.23 85.41
N GLU A 241 97.70 20.60 84.22
CA GLU A 241 99.02 21.20 84.00
C GLU A 241 99.10 22.61 84.58
N LEU A 242 98.07 23.45 84.44
CA LEU A 242 97.96 24.75 85.08
C LEU A 242 97.84 24.63 86.59
N ALA A 243 97.17 23.61 87.12
CA ALA A 243 97.13 23.31 88.54
C ALA A 243 98.49 22.82 89.04
N ARG A 244 99.23 22.04 88.24
CA ARG A 244 100.62 21.66 88.52
C ARG A 244 101.58 22.84 88.39
N LEU A 245 101.37 23.74 87.43
CA LEU A 245 102.17 24.95 87.25
C LEU A 245 101.84 25.98 88.33
N LYS A 246 100.57 26.11 88.76
CA LYS A 246 100.19 26.86 89.95
C LYS A 246 100.81 26.26 91.20
N ARG A 247 100.80 24.94 91.38
CA ARG A 247 101.53 24.27 92.48
C ARG A 247 103.04 24.42 92.37
N LYS A 248 103.61 24.50 91.16
CA LYS A 248 105.04 24.80 90.94
C LYS A 248 105.36 26.28 91.14
N LEU A 249 104.41 27.18 90.91
CA LEU A 249 104.51 28.60 91.20
C LEU A 249 104.39 28.82 92.72
N GLU A 250 103.42 28.19 93.38
CA GLU A 250 103.33 28.12 94.85
C GLU A 250 104.57 27.44 95.48
N ALA A 251 105.17 26.44 94.82
CA ALA A 251 106.43 25.83 95.26
C ALA A 251 107.70 26.61 94.82
N MET A 252 107.58 27.63 93.97
CA MET A 252 108.63 28.60 93.63
C MET A 252 108.50 29.90 94.44
N ASP A 253 107.34 30.18 95.01
CA ASP A 253 107.09 31.31 95.93
C ASP A 253 107.59 31.05 97.36
N ASP A 254 107.96 29.81 97.71
CA ASP A 254 108.43 29.42 99.06
C ASP A 254 109.97 29.23 99.18
N ASN A 255 110.77 29.74 98.23
CA ASN A 255 112.23 29.83 98.37
C ASN A 255 112.80 31.14 97.78
N ASN A 256 112.65 32.19 98.59
CA ASN A 256 113.53 33.35 98.75
C ASN A 256 114.09 34.11 97.52
N THR A 257 113.46 35.28 97.30
CA THR A 257 114.01 36.65 97.39
C THR A 257 115.20 37.09 96.52
N GLU A 258 114.96 38.25 95.88
CA GLU A 258 115.86 39.19 95.17
C GLU A 258 116.11 38.81 93.68
N THR A 259 115.82 39.62 92.67
CA THR A 259 115.81 41.08 92.53
C THR A 259 114.81 41.56 91.47
N GLU A 260 114.42 42.83 91.60
CA GLU A 260 113.78 43.67 90.59
C GLU A 260 114.65 43.84 89.33
N ASP A 261 114.06 44.48 88.31
CA ASP A 261 114.57 44.76 86.94
C ASP A 261 114.41 43.55 86.00
N VAL A 262 113.47 43.53 85.03
CA VAL A 262 113.41 44.43 83.89
C VAL A 262 111.96 44.63 83.43
N GLY A 263 111.37 45.77 83.85
CA GLY A 263 110.17 46.34 83.24
C GLY A 263 110.39 46.91 81.83
N GLU A 264 111.61 46.85 81.30
CA GLU A 264 111.99 47.41 80.00
C GLU A 264 111.77 46.44 78.80
N GLU A 265 111.57 45.15 79.05
CA GLU A 265 111.29 44.16 77.99
C GLU A 265 109.79 44.06 77.65
N ARG A 266 108.90 44.46 78.56
CA ARG A 266 107.46 44.59 78.27
C ARG A 266 107.13 45.78 77.38
N ALA A 267 107.87 46.89 77.46
CA ALA A 267 107.72 48.02 76.55
C ALA A 267 108.20 47.72 75.11
N ARG A 268 109.24 46.88 74.96
CA ARG A 268 109.73 46.43 73.63
C ARG A 268 108.77 45.43 72.97
N LEU A 269 108.07 44.61 73.76
CA LEU A 269 107.06 43.68 73.25
C LEU A 269 105.73 44.37 72.92
N GLU A 270 105.36 45.45 73.60
CA GLU A 270 104.21 46.29 73.21
C GLU A 270 104.46 47.08 71.92
N ALA A 271 105.71 47.50 71.65
CA ALA A 271 106.09 48.11 70.37
C ALA A 271 106.03 47.11 69.19
N GLN A 272 106.33 45.82 69.42
CA GLN A 272 106.21 44.77 68.40
C GLN A 272 104.75 44.36 68.13
N VAL A 273 103.84 44.56 69.08
CA VAL A 273 102.39 44.37 68.90
C VAL A 273 101.76 45.51 68.09
N ALA A 274 102.31 46.73 68.16
CA ALA A 274 101.92 47.86 67.30
C ALA A 274 102.41 47.72 65.85
N GLU A 275 103.54 47.05 65.60
CA GLU A 275 104.06 46.81 64.25
C GLU A 275 103.30 45.69 63.51
N LEU A 276 102.86 44.66 64.23
CA LEU A 276 102.09 43.54 63.67
C LEU A 276 100.62 43.89 63.39
N SER A 277 100.07 44.90 64.06
CA SER A 277 98.74 45.45 63.76
C SER A 277 98.74 46.33 62.50
N LEU A 278 99.87 46.92 62.12
CA LEU A 278 100.04 47.63 60.85
C LEU A 278 100.11 46.67 59.64
N LYS A 279 100.67 45.47 59.83
CA LYS A 279 100.71 44.36 58.84
C LYS A 279 99.37 43.63 58.67
N LEU A 280 98.46 43.69 59.64
CA LEU A 280 97.09 43.16 59.48
C LEU A 280 96.19 44.08 58.64
N SER A 281 96.51 45.37 58.55
CA SER A 281 95.76 46.34 57.73
C SER A 281 96.17 46.35 56.25
N SER A 282 97.37 45.84 55.90
CA SER A 282 97.84 45.75 54.51
C SER A 282 97.38 44.51 53.76
N LEU A 283 96.67 43.58 54.42
CA LEU A 283 96.08 42.38 53.80
C LEU A 283 94.54 42.46 53.66
N LEU A 284 93.92 43.57 54.08
CA LEU A 284 92.51 43.87 53.82
C LEU A 284 92.35 45.06 52.87
N ALA A 285 92.65 44.84 51.58
CA ALA A 285 92.03 45.59 50.48
C ALA A 285 91.96 44.74 49.18
N PRO A 286 90.91 44.87 48.35
CA PRO A 286 90.35 43.77 47.56
C PRO A 286 90.57 43.90 46.04
N LYS A 287 90.57 42.77 45.32
CA LYS A 287 90.22 42.61 43.88
C LYS A 287 90.21 41.10 43.55
N GLY A 288 89.25 40.48 42.87
CA GLY A 288 88.26 41.00 41.95
C GLY A 288 88.51 40.46 40.52
N ARG A 289 87.79 39.37 40.17
CA ARG A 289 87.21 39.04 38.84
C ARG A 289 88.13 38.63 37.66
N GLY A 290 87.90 37.40 37.18
CA GLY A 290 87.50 37.13 35.79
C GLY A 290 88.53 36.54 34.80
N GLY A 291 88.18 35.40 34.17
CA GLY A 291 88.79 34.94 32.89
C GLY A 291 88.83 33.42 32.67
N LYS A 292 87.94 32.89 31.81
CA LYS A 292 87.89 31.51 31.23
C LYS A 292 89.05 31.27 30.23
N PRO A 293 89.46 30.02 29.81
CA PRO A 293 88.61 29.10 28.99
C PRO A 293 88.93 27.56 28.95
N SER A 294 87.99 26.72 28.47
CA SER A 294 88.19 25.81 27.30
C SER A 294 87.03 24.80 27.03
N ALA A 295 86.51 24.85 25.80
CA ALA A 295 86.37 23.74 24.84
C ALA A 295 85.41 22.52 24.99
N LEU A 296 84.20 22.62 25.59
CA LEU A 296 83.24 21.47 25.58
C LEU A 296 81.81 21.71 25.05
N ARG A 297 81.45 22.89 24.54
CA ARG A 297 80.03 23.24 24.25
C ARG A 297 79.60 23.35 22.77
N LYS A 298 80.45 23.04 21.80
CA LYS A 298 80.05 23.06 20.37
C LYS A 298 79.05 21.96 19.97
N PRO A 299 79.20 20.68 20.38
CA PRO A 299 78.31 19.62 19.89
C PRO A 299 76.90 19.67 20.51
N GLU A 300 76.75 20.25 21.71
CA GLU A 300 75.44 20.43 22.36
C GLU A 300 74.61 21.53 21.68
N MET A 301 75.27 22.56 21.18
CA MET A 301 74.61 23.71 20.54
C MET A 301 74.06 23.34 19.15
N GLU A 302 74.76 22.49 18.39
CA GLU A 302 74.28 21.94 17.11
C GLU A 302 73.12 20.94 17.29
N ARG A 303 73.14 20.14 18.37
CA ARG A 303 72.02 19.25 18.73
C ARG A 303 70.78 20.04 19.14
N LEU A 304 70.95 21.14 19.87
CA LEU A 304 69.84 22.01 20.25
C LEU A 304 69.28 22.80 19.05
N GLN A 305 70.14 23.24 18.13
CA GLN A 305 69.70 23.91 16.90
C GLN A 305 68.96 22.96 15.94
N SER A 306 69.42 21.72 15.78
CA SER A 306 68.69 20.73 14.98
C SER A 306 67.35 20.33 15.60
N ARG A 307 67.28 20.23 16.94
CA ARG A 307 66.01 20.01 17.68
C ARG A 307 65.03 21.16 17.49
N LEU A 308 65.51 22.41 17.52
CA LEU A 308 64.70 23.61 17.25
C LEU A 308 64.16 23.64 15.81
N ALA A 309 64.99 23.26 14.83
CA ALA A 309 64.56 23.20 13.43
C ALA A 309 63.50 22.12 13.17
N VAL A 310 63.60 20.96 13.84
CA VAL A 310 62.59 19.90 13.78
C VAL A 310 61.29 20.35 14.45
N LEU A 311 61.36 20.92 15.67
CA LEU A 311 60.19 21.41 16.39
C LEU A 311 59.47 22.56 15.66
N MET A 312 60.21 23.42 14.96
CA MET A 312 59.61 24.49 14.13
C MET A 312 58.89 23.93 12.90
N ARG A 313 59.40 22.87 12.27
CA ARG A 313 58.72 22.19 11.16
C ARG A 313 57.47 21.46 11.64
N GLU A 314 57.53 20.80 12.79
CA GLU A 314 56.36 20.17 13.41
C GLU A 314 55.31 21.19 13.81
N ASN A 315 55.70 22.33 14.39
CA ASN A 315 54.75 23.40 14.70
C ASN A 315 54.09 23.98 13.45
N LYS A 316 54.86 24.16 12.36
CA LYS A 316 54.32 24.64 11.08
C LYS A 316 53.37 23.61 10.45
N ARG A 317 53.67 22.32 10.56
CA ARG A 317 52.81 21.23 10.09
C ARG A 317 51.52 21.13 10.90
N LEU A 318 51.61 21.17 12.23
CA LEU A 318 50.45 21.14 13.13
C LEU A 318 49.53 22.35 12.91
N ARG A 319 50.10 23.54 12.64
CA ARG A 319 49.30 24.73 12.28
C ARG A 319 48.60 24.58 10.93
N ALA A 320 49.20 23.91 9.95
CA ALA A 320 48.56 23.63 8.66
C ALA A 320 47.46 22.56 8.78
N GLU A 321 47.67 21.52 9.61
CA GLU A 321 46.66 20.49 9.90
C GLU A 321 45.46 21.07 10.67
N LEU A 322 45.70 21.97 11.65
CA LEU A 322 44.62 22.69 12.35
C LEU A 322 43.85 23.67 11.45
N ALA A 323 44.52 24.36 10.53
CA ALA A 323 43.85 25.23 9.57
C ALA A 323 43.01 24.44 8.55
N GLY A 324 43.48 23.25 8.16
CA GLY A 324 42.74 22.33 7.29
C GLY A 324 41.50 21.74 7.96
N ALA A 325 41.59 21.34 9.24
CA ALA A 325 40.47 20.83 10.01
C ALA A 325 39.36 21.88 10.23
N ALA A 326 39.73 23.15 10.42
CA ALA A 326 38.77 24.24 10.55
C ALA A 326 38.00 24.55 9.25
N HIS A 327 38.60 24.30 8.07
CA HIS A 327 37.93 24.51 6.78
C HIS A 327 37.05 23.32 6.36
N SER A 328 37.38 22.08 6.77
CA SER A 328 36.53 20.92 6.52
C SER A 328 35.24 20.97 7.33
N ASP A 329 35.32 21.31 8.62
CA ASP A 329 34.14 21.38 9.49
C ASP A 329 33.14 22.44 9.02
N GLN A 330 33.62 23.57 8.49
CA GLN A 330 32.76 24.67 8.05
C GLN A 330 32.07 24.40 6.70
N ALA A 331 32.73 23.65 5.82
CA ALA A 331 32.15 23.20 4.56
C ALA A 331 31.14 22.06 4.77
N ASP A 332 31.45 21.12 5.67
CA ASP A 332 30.57 20.02 6.03
C ASP A 332 29.31 20.51 6.77
N ASP A 333 29.43 21.52 7.65
CA ASP A 333 28.30 22.17 8.31
C ASP A 333 27.35 22.88 7.31
N GLY A 334 27.91 23.51 6.28
CA GLY A 334 27.14 24.14 5.21
C GLY A 334 26.34 23.12 4.41
N ALA A 335 26.98 22.02 4.01
CA ALA A 335 26.35 20.91 3.29
C ALA A 335 25.30 20.19 4.16
N LEU A 336 25.52 20.07 5.47
CA LEU A 336 24.54 19.50 6.39
C LEU A 336 23.31 20.40 6.51
N ARG A 337 23.50 21.71 6.65
CA ARG A 337 22.39 22.69 6.72
C ARG A 337 21.56 22.70 5.45
N GLU A 338 22.18 22.56 4.28
CA GLU A 338 21.47 22.44 3.00
C GLU A 338 20.62 21.17 2.94
N ARG A 339 21.20 20.00 3.28
CA ARG A 339 20.47 18.72 3.33
C ARG A 339 19.32 18.70 4.32
N VAL A 340 19.51 19.29 5.50
CA VAL A 340 18.46 19.43 6.52
C VAL A 340 17.34 20.34 6.03
N SER A 341 17.68 21.42 5.32
CA SER A 341 16.70 22.34 4.74
C SER A 341 15.88 21.69 3.61
N ASP A 342 16.51 20.87 2.78
CA ASP A 342 15.83 20.13 1.70
C ASP A 342 14.97 18.99 2.23
N LEU A 343 15.42 18.28 3.28
CA LEU A 343 14.63 17.26 3.96
C LEU A 343 13.40 17.86 4.63
N ALA A 344 13.55 19.01 5.29
CA ALA A 344 12.44 19.75 5.89
C ALA A 344 11.42 20.18 4.82
N ALA A 345 11.87 20.62 3.64
CA ALA A 345 10.97 20.99 2.55
C ALA A 345 10.16 19.77 2.04
N ASN A 346 10.81 18.62 1.88
CA ASN A 346 10.12 17.38 1.46
C ASN A 346 9.11 16.91 2.52
N MET A 347 9.45 16.98 3.81
CA MET A 347 8.52 16.61 4.88
C MET A 347 7.30 17.54 4.91
N VAL A 348 7.49 18.85 4.76
CA VAL A 348 6.39 19.82 4.72
C VAL A 348 5.48 19.58 3.51
N ASP A 349 6.03 19.20 2.35
CA ASP A 349 5.24 18.86 1.17
C ASP A 349 4.43 17.57 1.37
N VAL A 350 5.03 16.53 1.94
CA VAL A 350 4.33 15.28 2.28
C VAL A 350 3.22 15.52 3.29
N VAL A 351 3.47 16.34 4.33
CA VAL A 351 2.43 16.67 5.32
C VAL A 351 1.32 17.53 4.69
N ALA A 352 1.66 18.48 3.84
CA ALA A 352 0.67 19.30 3.13
C ALA A 352 -0.23 18.46 2.20
N THR A 353 0.33 17.46 1.51
CA THR A 353 -0.46 16.54 0.67
C THR A 353 -1.33 15.59 1.49
N LEU A 354 -0.90 15.18 2.69
CA LEU A 354 -1.67 14.35 3.60
C LEU A 354 -2.81 15.10 4.30
N GLU A 355 -2.61 16.37 4.66
CA GLU A 355 -3.64 17.21 5.32
C GLU A 355 -4.68 17.77 4.33
N GLY A 356 -4.38 17.80 3.02
CA GLY A 356 -5.30 18.23 1.97
C GLY A 356 -5.42 19.76 1.80
N PRO A 357 -6.32 20.22 0.91
CA PRO A 357 -6.37 21.62 0.45
C PRO A 357 -6.80 22.65 1.51
N ASP A 358 -7.40 22.22 2.62
CA ASP A 358 -7.82 23.09 3.73
C ASP A 358 -6.75 23.25 4.83
N SER A 359 -5.57 22.67 4.65
CA SER A 359 -4.50 22.68 5.65
C SER A 359 -3.99 24.10 5.98
N PRO A 360 -3.60 24.37 7.23
CA PRO A 360 -2.93 25.62 7.61
C PRO A 360 -1.62 25.84 6.83
N ILE A 361 -0.98 24.76 6.40
CA ILE A 361 0.29 24.77 5.66
C ILE A 361 0.08 25.32 4.24
N GLU A 362 -0.98 24.91 3.54
CA GLU A 362 -1.32 25.49 2.22
C GLU A 362 -1.69 26.97 2.32
N LYS A 363 -2.35 27.39 3.40
CA LYS A 363 -2.63 28.81 3.69
C LYS A 363 -1.34 29.60 3.94
N ALA A 364 -0.34 29.01 4.58
CA ALA A 364 0.96 29.64 4.79
C ALA A 364 1.83 29.67 3.51
N LEU A 365 1.75 28.64 2.66
CA LEU A 365 2.47 28.58 1.38
C LEU A 365 1.89 29.54 0.32
N SER A 366 0.59 29.82 0.41
CA SER A 366 -0.12 30.78 -0.46
C SER A 366 0.01 32.24 -0.01
N GLN A 367 0.38 32.49 1.26
CA GLN A 367 0.74 33.82 1.71
C GLN A 367 2.09 34.24 1.12
N GLN A 368 2.06 35.20 0.21
CA GLN A 368 3.24 35.71 -0.46
C GLN A 368 3.93 36.75 0.44
N GLU A 369 5.04 36.37 1.07
CA GLU A 369 5.92 37.36 1.70
C GLU A 369 6.56 38.26 0.62
N PRO A 370 6.64 39.58 0.83
CA PRO A 370 7.21 40.49 -0.15
C PRO A 370 8.71 40.24 -0.30
N ASN A 371 9.12 39.93 -1.54
CA ASN A 371 10.49 39.71 -1.98
C ASN A 371 11.46 40.81 -1.48
N GLY A 372 12.30 40.46 -0.51
CA GLY A 372 13.52 41.20 -0.17
C GLY A 372 14.68 40.68 -1.04
N LYS A 373 15.23 41.55 -1.88
CA LYS A 373 16.34 41.27 -2.79
C LYS A 373 17.61 40.76 -2.08
N ASP A 374 18.27 39.85 -2.79
CA ASP A 374 19.69 39.50 -2.85
C ASP A 374 20.40 39.08 -1.55
N ASP A 375 20.89 37.83 -1.60
CA ASP A 375 21.87 37.19 -0.70
C ASP A 375 21.38 36.54 0.61
N ARG A 376 20.08 36.24 0.74
CA ARG A 376 19.57 35.37 1.83
C ARG A 376 19.38 33.93 1.35
N PRO A 377 19.71 32.92 2.18
CA PRO A 377 19.44 31.52 1.85
C PRO A 377 17.94 31.32 1.61
N LEU A 378 17.59 30.57 0.56
CA LEU A 378 16.20 30.36 0.14
C LEU A 378 15.35 29.90 1.34
N SER A 379 14.21 30.57 1.56
CA SER A 379 13.26 30.24 2.61
C SER A 379 12.67 28.84 2.39
N LEU A 380 12.24 28.20 3.48
CA LEU A 380 11.63 26.87 3.43
C LEU A 380 10.39 26.86 2.52
N ALA A 381 9.57 27.92 2.57
CA ALA A 381 8.41 28.07 1.70
C ALA A 381 8.77 28.19 0.21
N ASP A 382 9.89 28.85 -0.12
CA ASP A 382 10.39 28.95 -1.50
C ASP A 382 10.92 27.61 -2.02
N ARG A 383 11.56 26.82 -1.14
CA ARG A 383 12.01 25.46 -1.48
C ARG A 383 10.84 24.52 -1.74
N VAL A 384 9.80 24.55 -0.91
CA VAL A 384 8.57 23.75 -1.13
C VAL A 384 7.89 24.14 -2.45
N ARG A 385 7.80 25.45 -2.76
CA ARG A 385 7.26 25.92 -4.04
C ARG A 385 8.10 25.51 -5.24
N SER A 386 9.42 25.59 -5.15
CA SER A 386 10.32 25.16 -6.23
C SER A 386 10.32 23.64 -6.42
N LEU A 387 10.17 22.85 -5.36
CA LEU A 387 9.99 21.40 -5.40
C LEU A 387 8.72 21.02 -6.18
N ARG A 388 7.58 21.63 -5.85
CA ARG A 388 6.31 21.43 -6.56
C ARG A 388 6.36 21.90 -8.00
N GLY A 389 7.01 23.05 -8.26
CA GLY A 389 7.23 23.55 -9.61
C GLY A 389 8.06 22.61 -10.48
N ARG A 390 9.05 21.92 -9.90
CA ARG A 390 9.85 20.88 -10.59
C ARG A 390 9.06 19.59 -10.80
N SER A 391 8.23 19.18 -9.84
CA SER A 391 7.39 17.98 -9.96
C SER A 391 6.20 18.13 -10.91
N ALA A 392 5.76 19.36 -11.20
CA ALA A 392 4.69 19.65 -12.17
C ALA A 392 5.21 19.86 -13.61
N ALA A 393 6.52 20.00 -13.80
CA ALA A 393 7.17 20.27 -15.09
C ALA A 393 7.85 19.03 -15.71
N GLY A 394 7.87 17.90 -15.02
CA GLY A 394 8.29 16.58 -15.52
C GLY A 394 7.10 15.64 -15.54
#